data_AF-A0A834HQX2-F1
#
_entry.id   AF-A0A834HQX2-F1
#
_cell.length_a   1.000
_cell.length_b   1.000
_cell.length_c   1.000
_cell.angle_alpha   90.00
_cell.angle_beta   90.00
_cell.angle_gamma   90.00
#
_symmetry.space_group_name_H-M   'P 1'
#
loop_
_entity.id
_entity.type
_entity.pdbx_description
1 polymer ?
#
loop_
_entity_poly.entity_id
_entity_poly.type
_entity_poly.pdbx_seq_one_letter_code
_entity_poly.pdbx_strand_id
1 'polypeptide(L)'
;MTKINGQFYSKYQSVEDGNENAMDNFTNRLMQQQFSKWEITKRKHVKNILNDLPDYHREKVENLSINEIDWLLQETIDIDDSAKLIQLTKECIKYDKCPSLSVLLHILSVCSQKGDKDTIVAMVQLCENHNPNVLQENSNFEHYLAEAIWVKGNIVKSLEIFEKIYRENVFLRREVKCMLKNLIENVLSDKSEAGVINVIRFSERLVREYNEYYPLGCIWQICFLSPWFTDQQMSLDLLEKYPNLCKFIINRIPYVVNMSLFNHQLEPIYKLTELLLKHNMKMHLPSVIVALIDYFIKFNDLRRCKEIIKWTVKNDIDLPTVLLNDKLMNIFLNEATIKKEIKKQSIKKYKF
;
A
#
# COMPACT_ATOMS: atom_id res chain seq x y z
N MET A 1 8.41 -10.50 35.80
CA MET A 1 8.02 -11.53 34.80
C MET A 1 6.54 -11.38 34.51
N THR A 2 6.19 -10.61 33.49
CA THR A 2 4.80 -10.48 33.03
C THR A 2 4.88 -10.25 31.52
N LYS A 3 4.55 -11.29 30.74
CA LYS A 3 4.48 -11.23 29.28
C LYS A 3 3.27 -10.38 28.89
N ILE A 4 3.52 -9.22 28.30
CA ILE A 4 2.48 -8.40 27.66
C ILE A 4 2.35 -8.85 26.21
N ASN A 5 1.12 -9.17 25.83
CA ASN A 5 0.73 -9.74 24.56
C ASN A 5 1.00 -8.79 23.38
N GLY A 6 2.06 -9.04 22.63
CA GLY A 6 2.20 -8.61 21.24
C GLY A 6 1.45 -9.58 20.32
N GLN A 7 0.13 -9.45 20.21
CA GLN A 7 -0.68 -10.21 19.26
C GLN A 7 -1.85 -9.38 18.73
N PHE A 8 -1.56 -8.37 17.93
CA PHE A 8 -2.50 -7.86 16.93
C PHE A 8 -1.67 -7.43 15.72
N TYR A 9 -1.34 -8.40 14.85
CA TYR A 9 -1.04 -8.22 13.40
C TYR A 9 -0.58 -9.52 12.70
N SER A 10 -0.67 -10.69 13.35
CA SER A 10 -0.14 -11.97 12.83
C SER A 10 -1.21 -13.03 12.55
N LYS A 11 -2.37 -12.68 11.97
CA LYS A 11 -3.37 -13.74 11.69
C LYS A 11 -4.11 -13.61 10.38
N TYR A 12 -3.40 -13.36 9.28
CA TYR A 12 -3.87 -13.78 7.95
C TYR A 12 -2.68 -14.05 7.04
N GLN A 13 -2.12 -15.26 7.12
CA GLN A 13 -1.48 -15.95 6.00
C GLN A 13 -1.10 -17.37 6.40
N SER A 14 -1.97 -18.32 6.02
CA SER A 14 -1.58 -19.67 5.62
C SER A 14 -2.84 -20.38 5.11
N VAL A 15 -3.11 -20.31 3.80
CA VAL A 15 -3.70 -21.41 3.03
C VAL A 15 -3.26 -21.22 1.57
N GLU A 16 -2.39 -22.12 1.12
CA GLU A 16 -2.29 -22.53 -0.28
C GLU A 16 -3.61 -23.23 -0.64
N ASP A 17 -4.29 -22.76 -1.70
CA ASP A 17 -4.84 -23.58 -2.79
C ASP A 17 -5.94 -22.82 -3.52
N GLY A 18 -5.92 -22.94 -4.84
CA GLY A 18 -6.84 -22.28 -5.75
C GLY A 18 -8.24 -22.87 -5.65
N ASN A 19 -9.14 -22.14 -5.02
CA ASN A 19 -10.53 -22.02 -5.46
C ASN A 19 -11.14 -20.82 -4.72
N GLU A 20 -11.14 -19.64 -5.35
CA GLU A 20 -11.94 -18.52 -4.84
C GLU A 20 -13.41 -18.88 -4.99
N ASN A 21 -13.96 -19.49 -3.93
CA ASN A 21 -15.37 -19.83 -3.85
C ASN A 21 -16.18 -18.53 -3.94
N ALA A 22 -17.33 -18.56 -4.63
CA ALA A 22 -18.30 -17.46 -4.60
C ALA A 22 -18.70 -17.10 -3.15
N MET A 23 -18.57 -18.05 -2.22
CA MET A 23 -18.69 -17.84 -0.78
C MET A 23 -17.59 -16.95 -0.19
N ASP A 24 -16.34 -16.98 -0.67
CA ASP A 24 -15.27 -16.13 -0.15
C ASP A 24 -15.41 -14.70 -0.65
N ASN A 25 -15.85 -14.51 -1.89
CA ASN A 25 -16.19 -13.17 -2.40
C ASN A 25 -17.44 -12.59 -1.71
N PHE A 26 -18.42 -13.43 -1.40
CA PHE A 26 -19.56 -13.02 -0.58
C PHE A 26 -19.13 -12.67 0.85
N THR A 27 -18.31 -13.51 1.48
CA THR A 27 -17.79 -13.29 2.84
C THR A 27 -16.92 -12.05 2.91
N ASN A 28 -16.06 -11.79 1.91
CA ASN A 28 -15.25 -10.57 1.83
C ASN A 28 -16.10 -9.33 1.63
N ARG A 29 -17.13 -9.37 0.77
CA ARG A 29 -18.09 -8.26 0.63
C ARG A 29 -18.92 -8.04 1.89
N LEU A 30 -19.34 -9.12 2.55
CA LEU A 30 -20.09 -9.05 3.80
C LEU A 30 -19.22 -8.49 4.93
N MET A 31 -17.94 -8.90 4.99
CA MET A 31 -16.96 -8.37 5.94
C MET A 31 -16.64 -6.91 5.66
N GLN A 32 -16.48 -6.50 4.40
CA GLN A 32 -16.30 -5.07 4.05
C GLN A 32 -17.56 -4.24 4.34
N GLN A 33 -18.75 -4.78 4.12
CA GLN A 33 -20.01 -4.13 4.47
C GLN A 33 -20.24 -4.07 5.98
N GLN A 34 -19.87 -5.12 6.73
CA GLN A 34 -19.92 -5.13 8.18
C GLN A 34 -18.85 -4.22 8.77
N PHE A 35 -17.66 -4.18 8.19
CA PHE A 35 -16.57 -3.29 8.60
C PHE A 35 -16.92 -1.83 8.32
N SER A 36 -17.49 -1.50 7.16
CA SER A 36 -17.97 -0.15 6.86
C SER A 36 -19.18 0.23 7.71
N LYS A 37 -20.12 -0.69 7.96
CA LYS A 37 -21.21 -0.46 8.93
C LYS A 37 -20.68 -0.28 10.35
N TRP A 38 -19.67 -1.04 10.75
CA TRP A 38 -19.02 -0.94 12.05
C TRP A 38 -18.22 0.35 12.18
N GLU A 39 -17.50 0.78 11.15
CA GLU A 39 -16.84 2.10 11.05
C GLU A 39 -17.87 3.23 11.16
N ILE A 40 -18.97 3.16 10.42
CA ILE A 40 -20.06 4.15 10.48
C ILE A 40 -20.71 4.13 11.87
N THR A 41 -20.90 2.95 12.46
CA THR A 41 -21.48 2.80 13.79
C THR A 41 -20.51 3.25 14.88
N LYS A 42 -19.21 3.01 14.72
CA LYS A 42 -18.13 3.50 15.59
C LYS A 42 -18.06 5.03 15.49
N ARG A 43 -18.06 5.62 14.29
CA ARG A 43 -18.12 7.07 14.08
C ARG A 43 -19.39 7.70 14.65
N LYS A 44 -20.54 7.03 14.53
CA LYS A 44 -21.81 7.47 15.14
C LYS A 44 -21.82 7.30 16.65
N HIS A 45 -21.24 6.23 17.17
CA HIS A 45 -21.17 5.97 18.61
C HIS A 45 -20.18 6.92 19.27
N VAL A 46 -19.02 7.17 18.65
CA VAL A 46 -18.06 8.21 19.03
C VAL A 46 -18.70 9.59 18.97
N LYS A 47 -19.43 9.93 17.89
CA LYS A 47 -20.20 11.20 17.81
C LYS A 47 -21.30 11.32 18.86
N ASN A 48 -21.98 10.23 19.20
CA ASN A 48 -23.04 10.24 20.22
C ASN A 48 -22.45 10.30 21.64
N ILE A 49 -21.31 9.63 21.89
CA ILE A 49 -20.53 9.78 23.12
C ILE A 49 -20.01 11.22 23.26
N LEU A 50 -19.59 11.86 22.17
CA LEU A 50 -19.18 13.28 22.11
C LEU A 50 -20.32 14.27 22.42
N ASN A 51 -21.58 13.89 22.20
CA ASN A 51 -22.73 14.73 22.56
C ASN A 51 -23.18 14.51 24.01
N ASP A 52 -22.83 13.38 24.62
CA ASP A 52 -23.16 13.01 26.00
C ASP A 52 -21.99 13.22 26.99
N LEU A 53 -20.80 13.58 26.50
CA LEU A 53 -19.68 13.98 27.34
C LEU A 53 -19.95 15.39 27.92
N PRO A 54 -19.72 15.61 29.23
CA PRO A 54 -19.71 16.95 29.79
C PRO A 54 -18.74 17.81 28.98
N ASP A 55 -19.03 19.10 28.86
CA ASP A 55 -18.17 20.13 28.25
C ASP A 55 -16.82 20.23 29.01
N TYR A 56 -15.96 19.21 28.87
CA TYR A 56 -14.62 19.11 29.42
C TYR A 56 -13.64 20.03 28.67
N HIS A 57 -14.10 20.75 27.64
CA HIS A 57 -13.32 21.65 26.80
C HIS A 57 -12.82 22.93 27.50
N ARG A 58 -12.75 22.96 28.83
CA ARG A 58 -12.15 24.08 29.59
C ARG A 58 -11.16 23.68 30.66
N GLU A 59 -10.88 22.40 30.87
CA GLU A 59 -9.77 22.05 31.76
C GLU A 59 -8.46 22.23 31.00
N LYS A 60 -7.66 23.20 31.45
CA LYS A 60 -6.33 23.47 30.89
C LYS A 60 -5.47 22.22 31.02
N VAL A 61 -4.75 21.84 29.96
CA VAL A 61 -3.80 20.69 29.95
C VAL A 61 -2.83 20.71 31.14
N GLU A 62 -2.53 21.90 31.67
CA GLU A 62 -1.78 22.12 32.92
C GLU A 62 -2.23 21.24 34.10
N ASN A 63 -3.54 21.08 34.27
CA ASN A 63 -4.15 20.43 35.44
C ASN A 63 -4.43 18.94 35.22
N LEU A 64 -4.24 18.44 34.00
CA LEU A 64 -4.56 17.06 33.65
C LEU A 64 -3.42 16.11 34.01
N SER A 65 -3.79 14.91 34.43
CA SER A 65 -2.88 13.78 34.55
C SER A 65 -2.46 13.25 33.17
N ILE A 66 -1.35 12.51 33.12
CA ILE A 66 -0.85 11.93 31.85
C ILE A 66 -1.90 10.99 31.23
N ASN A 67 -2.64 10.23 32.06
CA ASN A 67 -3.68 9.32 31.57
C ASN A 67 -4.86 10.05 30.92
N GLU A 68 -5.26 11.20 31.46
CA GLU A 68 -6.33 12.04 30.90
C GLU A 68 -5.87 12.71 29.60
N ILE A 69 -4.61 13.16 29.55
CA ILE A 69 -3.98 13.71 28.35
C ILE A 69 -3.92 12.64 27.24
N ASP A 70 -3.44 11.44 27.57
CA ASP A 70 -3.39 10.32 26.63
C ASP A 70 -4.77 9.96 26.10
N TRP A 71 -5.80 9.96 26.96
CA TRP A 71 -7.18 9.73 26.55
C TRP A 71 -7.67 10.81 25.57
N LEU A 72 -7.43 12.09 25.85
CA LEU A 72 -7.81 13.20 24.96
C LEU A 72 -7.08 13.15 23.62
N LEU A 73 -5.78 12.82 23.63
CA LEU A 73 -4.98 12.66 22.42
C LEU A 73 -5.47 11.46 21.60
N GLN A 74 -5.75 10.33 22.26
CA GLN A 74 -6.28 9.13 21.61
C GLN A 74 -7.67 9.37 21.02
N GLU A 75 -8.56 10.07 21.73
CA GLU A 75 -9.86 10.47 21.21
C GLU A 75 -9.69 11.35 19.95
N THR A 76 -8.75 12.30 19.99
CA THR A 76 -8.45 13.18 18.86
C THR A 76 -7.89 12.40 17.65
N ILE A 77 -7.07 11.37 17.89
CA ILE A 77 -6.58 10.44 16.88
C ILE A 77 -7.76 9.63 16.28
N ASP A 78 -8.66 9.12 17.13
CA ASP A 78 -9.79 8.29 16.70
C ASP A 78 -10.80 9.06 15.84
N ILE A 79 -10.93 10.37 16.04
CA ILE A 79 -11.76 11.26 15.21
C ILE A 79 -11.02 11.82 13.97
N ASP A 80 -9.74 11.49 13.81
CA ASP A 80 -8.87 11.96 12.72
C ASP A 80 -8.74 13.51 12.64
N ASP A 81 -8.81 14.20 13.79
CA ASP A 81 -8.65 15.65 13.86
C ASP A 81 -7.18 16.04 14.05
N SER A 82 -6.45 16.01 12.93
CA SER A 82 -5.02 16.31 12.92
C SER A 82 -4.67 17.76 13.30
N ALA A 83 -5.62 18.70 13.26
CA ALA A 83 -5.36 20.10 13.65
C ALA A 83 -5.42 20.25 15.17
N LYS A 84 -6.47 19.71 15.79
CA LYS A 84 -6.61 19.64 17.24
C LYS A 84 -5.50 18.81 17.88
N LEU A 85 -5.06 17.72 17.23
CA LEU A 85 -3.96 16.89 17.74
C LEU A 85 -2.67 17.71 17.88
N ILE A 86 -2.33 18.53 16.88
CA ILE A 86 -1.14 19.40 16.92
C ILE A 86 -1.29 20.48 18.00
N GLN A 87 -2.48 21.04 18.17
CA GLN A 87 -2.71 22.01 19.23
C GLN A 87 -2.47 21.38 20.61
N LEU A 88 -3.09 20.23 20.90
CA LEU A 88 -2.90 19.51 22.15
C LEU A 88 -1.45 19.11 22.37
N THR A 89 -0.75 18.69 21.31
CA THR A 89 0.68 18.38 21.32
C THR A 89 1.51 19.59 21.76
N LYS A 90 1.22 20.78 21.25
CA LYS A 90 1.91 22.02 21.66
C LYS A 90 1.62 22.39 23.11
N GLU A 91 0.41 22.13 23.60
CA GLU A 91 0.06 22.32 25.00
C GLU A 91 0.81 21.32 25.90
N CYS A 92 0.93 20.06 25.49
CA CYS A 92 1.73 19.04 26.19
C CYS A 92 3.19 19.48 26.33
N ILE A 93 3.79 19.97 25.24
CA ILE A 93 5.15 20.53 25.25
C ILE A 93 5.25 21.72 26.21
N LYS A 94 4.29 22.66 26.15
CA LYS A 94 4.28 23.87 26.99
C LYS A 94 4.21 23.55 28.49
N TYR A 95 3.47 22.51 28.86
CA TYR A 95 3.24 22.12 30.25
C TYR A 95 4.12 20.94 30.71
N ASP A 96 5.14 20.57 29.92
CA ASP A 96 6.09 19.50 30.20
C ASP A 96 5.40 18.15 30.52
N LYS A 97 4.37 17.81 29.73
CA LYS A 97 3.59 16.58 29.86
C LYS A 97 3.92 15.62 28.73
N CYS A 98 4.75 14.61 29.00
CA CYS A 98 5.07 13.58 28.00
C CYS A 98 3.93 12.55 27.88
N PRO A 99 3.31 12.38 26.70
CA PRO A 99 2.33 11.32 26.46
C PRO A 99 2.97 9.92 26.51
N SER A 100 2.15 8.87 26.57
CA SER A 100 2.63 7.50 26.40
C SER A 100 3.22 7.26 25.01
N LEU A 101 4.10 6.25 24.91
CA LEU A 101 4.80 5.92 23.65
C LEU A 101 3.84 5.67 22.49
N SER A 102 2.72 4.97 22.71
CA SER A 102 1.75 4.69 21.64
C SER A 102 1.14 5.95 21.05
N VAL A 103 0.79 6.92 21.90
CA VAL A 103 0.23 8.22 21.50
C VAL A 103 1.32 9.08 20.85
N LEU A 104 2.51 9.10 21.44
CA LEU A 104 3.67 9.82 20.92
C LEU A 104 4.02 9.39 19.49
N LEU A 105 4.07 8.10 19.19
CA LEU A 105 4.37 7.60 17.84
C LEU A 105 3.34 8.08 16.80
N HIS A 106 2.06 8.15 17.17
CA HIS A 106 1.03 8.69 16.30
C HIS A 106 1.20 10.20 16.08
N ILE A 107 1.49 10.96 17.14
CA ILE A 107 1.77 12.40 17.05
C ILE A 107 2.96 12.66 16.12
N LEU A 108 4.06 11.93 16.32
CA LEU A 108 5.27 12.06 15.50
C LEU A 108 4.99 11.75 14.03
N SER A 109 4.22 10.70 13.75
CA SER A 109 3.77 10.33 12.40
C SER A 109 2.92 11.42 11.74
N VAL A 110 1.98 12.03 12.48
CA VAL A 110 1.16 13.13 11.94
C VAL A 110 2.01 14.38 11.70
N CYS A 111 2.93 14.69 12.61
CA CYS A 111 3.83 15.83 12.46
C CYS A 111 4.80 15.63 11.29
N SER A 112 5.31 14.42 11.09
CA SER A 112 6.24 14.11 9.99
C SER A 112 5.58 14.25 8.63
N GLN A 113 4.38 13.72 8.48
CA GLN A 113 3.59 13.82 7.24
C GLN A 113 3.19 15.27 6.90
N LYS A 114 3.08 16.15 7.91
CA LYS A 114 2.85 17.60 7.71
C LYS A 114 4.13 18.41 7.55
N GLY A 115 5.29 17.79 7.75
CA GLY A 115 6.59 18.44 7.73
C GLY A 115 6.83 19.39 8.92
N ASP A 116 6.13 19.20 10.05
CA ASP A 116 6.31 20.01 11.26
C ASP A 116 7.53 19.53 12.06
N LYS A 117 8.73 19.87 11.55
CA LYS A 117 10.00 19.49 12.16
C LYS A 117 10.16 20.07 13.57
N ASP A 118 9.61 21.25 13.83
CA ASP A 118 9.86 21.99 15.08
C ASP A 118 9.12 21.31 16.23
N THR A 119 7.88 20.89 15.99
CA THR A 119 7.12 20.08 16.94
C THR A 119 7.77 18.72 17.20
N ILE A 120 8.33 18.06 16.17
CA ILE A 120 9.08 16.79 16.35
C ILE A 120 10.28 16.99 17.26
N VAL A 121 11.10 18.03 17.01
CA VAL A 121 12.29 18.32 17.82
C VAL A 121 11.90 18.63 19.27
N ALA A 122 10.84 19.42 19.48
CA ALA A 122 10.35 19.72 20.82
C ALA A 122 9.82 18.47 21.55
N MET A 123 9.16 17.55 20.84
CA MET A 123 8.72 16.27 21.41
C MET A 123 9.90 15.35 21.74
N VAL A 124 10.93 15.31 20.90
CA VAL A 124 12.18 14.57 21.18
C VAL A 124 12.82 15.08 22.48
N GLN A 125 12.90 16.40 22.66
CA GLN A 125 13.43 17.02 23.89
C GLN A 125 12.56 16.70 25.11
N LEU A 126 11.24 16.72 24.96
CA LEU A 126 10.31 16.33 26.02
C LEU A 126 10.54 14.86 26.42
N CYS A 127 10.71 13.96 25.45
CA CYS A 127 11.01 12.55 25.72
C CYS A 127 12.39 12.34 26.35
N GLU A 128 13.39 13.15 26.01
CA GLU A 128 14.71 13.10 26.62
C GLU A 128 14.64 13.35 28.14
N ASN A 129 13.80 14.30 28.56
CA ASN A 129 13.62 14.65 29.97
C ASN A 129 12.87 13.58 30.78
N HIS A 130 11.83 12.98 30.19
CA HIS A 130 10.92 12.08 30.91
C HIS A 130 11.23 10.60 30.71
N ASN A 131 11.66 10.20 29.50
CA ASN A 131 11.82 8.80 29.08
C ASN A 131 13.04 8.61 28.16
N PRO A 132 14.29 8.84 28.63
CA PRO A 132 15.48 8.78 27.79
C PRO A 132 15.74 7.39 27.19
N ASN A 133 15.37 6.32 27.90
CA ASN A 133 15.52 4.95 27.40
C ASN A 133 14.68 4.70 26.13
N VAL A 134 13.44 5.20 26.12
CA VAL A 134 12.54 5.08 24.96
C VAL A 134 13.10 5.82 23.76
N LEU A 135 13.70 6.99 24.00
CA LEU A 135 14.32 7.78 22.95
C LEU A 135 15.50 7.04 22.31
N GLN A 136 16.38 6.45 23.14
CA GLN A 136 17.52 5.66 22.68
C GLN A 136 17.07 4.41 21.89
N GLU A 137 16.06 3.69 22.38
CA GLU A 137 15.50 2.51 21.71
C GLU A 137 14.90 2.82 20.34
N ASN A 138 14.47 4.05 20.09
CA ASN A 138 13.85 4.48 18.83
C ASN A 138 14.74 5.39 17.98
N SER A 139 16.05 5.37 18.23
CA SER A 139 17.07 6.15 17.50
C SER A 139 16.72 7.63 17.42
N ASN A 140 16.31 8.20 18.57
CA ASN A 140 15.88 9.58 18.72
C ASN A 140 14.76 10.00 17.75
N PHE A 141 13.96 9.04 17.28
CA PHE A 141 12.89 9.27 16.30
C PHE A 141 13.37 9.94 15.00
N GLU A 142 14.65 9.75 14.64
CA GLU A 142 15.27 10.42 13.48
C GLU A 142 14.56 10.12 12.15
N HIS A 143 13.86 8.99 12.04
CA HIS A 143 13.10 8.61 10.84
C HIS A 143 11.88 9.52 10.61
N TYR A 144 11.17 9.93 11.67
CA TYR A 144 10.08 10.90 11.57
C TYR A 144 10.61 12.29 11.20
N LEU A 145 11.76 12.68 11.75
CA LEU A 145 12.41 13.94 11.37
C LEU A 145 12.86 13.92 9.91
N ALA A 146 13.42 12.80 9.44
CA ALA A 146 13.82 12.63 8.04
C ALA A 146 12.60 12.77 7.11
N GLU A 147 11.48 12.14 7.43
CA GLU A 147 10.24 12.28 6.67
C GLU A 147 9.75 13.74 6.67
N ALA A 148 9.75 14.43 7.81
CA ALA A 148 9.38 15.85 7.86
C ALA A 148 10.24 16.74 6.96
N ILE A 149 11.55 16.50 6.97
CA ILE A 149 12.53 17.22 6.13
C ILE A 149 12.26 16.95 4.65
N TRP A 150 11.91 15.72 4.29
CA TRP A 150 11.52 15.35 2.93
C TRP A 150 10.27 16.10 2.49
N VAL A 151 9.22 16.10 3.31
CA VAL A 151 7.94 16.76 3.01
C VAL A 151 8.13 18.26 2.81
N LYS A 152 9.11 18.88 3.48
CA LYS A 152 9.50 20.30 3.25
C LYS A 152 10.40 20.51 2.02
N GLY A 153 10.68 19.48 1.24
CA GLY A 153 11.39 19.53 -0.03
C GLY A 153 12.90 19.25 0.03
N ASN A 154 13.49 19.02 1.21
CA ASN A 154 14.92 18.73 1.33
C ASN A 154 15.18 17.22 1.28
N ILE A 155 15.02 16.65 0.09
CA ILE A 155 15.16 15.20 -0.17
C ILE A 155 16.57 14.71 0.19
N VAL A 156 17.62 15.45 -0.18
CA VAL A 156 19.02 15.02 0.02
C VAL A 156 19.32 14.83 1.51
N LYS A 157 19.00 15.83 2.35
CA LYS A 157 19.24 15.74 3.79
C LYS A 157 18.40 14.63 4.44
N SER A 158 17.17 14.43 3.97
CA SER A 158 16.33 13.33 4.45
C SER A 158 16.93 11.96 4.13
N LEU A 159 17.43 11.77 2.91
CA LEU A 159 18.09 10.54 2.48
C LEU A 159 19.37 10.26 3.29
N GLU A 160 20.16 11.28 3.61
CA GLU A 160 21.34 11.14 4.48
C GLU A 160 20.97 10.62 5.88
N ILE A 161 19.87 11.13 6.46
CA ILE A 161 19.37 10.65 7.76
C ILE A 161 18.86 9.21 7.64
N PHE A 162 18.08 8.88 6.61
CA PHE A 162 17.65 7.50 6.39
C PHE A 162 18.82 6.54 6.19
N GLU A 163 19.88 6.95 5.50
CA GLU A 163 21.10 6.16 5.30
C GLU A 163 21.82 5.90 6.63
N LYS A 164 21.95 6.94 7.47
CA LYS A 164 22.49 6.82 8.83
C LYS A 164 21.69 5.81 9.67
N ILE A 165 20.35 5.93 9.66
CA ILE A 165 19.47 4.99 10.37
C ILE A 165 19.64 3.57 9.84
N TYR A 166 19.77 3.40 8.53
CA TYR A 166 20.01 2.09 7.91
C TYR A 166 21.30 1.44 8.40
N ARG A 167 22.36 2.23 8.57
CA ARG A 167 23.67 1.78 9.04
C ARG A 167 23.66 1.41 10.52
N GLU A 168 23.08 2.28 11.34
CA GLU A 168 23.19 2.20 12.80
C GLU A 168 22.09 1.34 13.44
N ASN A 169 20.90 1.27 12.83
CA ASN A 169 19.69 0.74 13.48
C ASN A 169 18.97 -0.27 12.58
N VAL A 170 19.41 -1.53 12.63
CA VAL A 170 18.87 -2.62 11.78
C VAL A 170 17.37 -2.84 11.99
N PHE A 171 16.88 -2.69 13.22
CA PHE A 171 15.47 -2.90 13.57
C PHE A 171 14.54 -1.84 12.94
N LEU A 172 15.01 -0.61 12.70
CA LEU A 172 14.24 0.46 12.05
C LEU A 172 14.20 0.36 10.52
N ARG A 173 15.01 -0.51 9.91
CA ARG A 173 15.04 -0.64 8.43
C ARG A 173 13.67 -0.95 7.84
N ARG A 174 12.86 -1.76 8.55
CA ARG A 174 11.49 -2.07 8.11
C ARG A 174 10.62 -0.82 8.08
N GLU A 175 10.69 0.00 9.12
CA GLU A 175 9.92 1.25 9.23
C GLU A 175 10.33 2.24 8.15
N VAL A 176 11.64 2.42 7.97
CA VAL A 176 12.20 3.26 6.90
C VAL A 176 11.75 2.77 5.51
N LYS A 177 11.69 1.46 5.25
CA LYS A 177 11.15 0.92 3.99
C LYS A 177 9.69 1.32 3.79
N CYS A 178 8.85 1.23 4.83
CA CYS A 178 7.46 1.64 4.76
C CYS A 178 7.32 3.13 4.45
N MET A 179 8.09 3.99 5.10
CA MET A 179 8.10 5.44 4.84
C MET A 179 8.57 5.75 3.41
N LEU A 180 9.71 5.16 3.01
CA LEU A 180 10.27 5.36 1.67
C LEU A 180 9.28 4.99 0.57
N LYS A 181 8.47 3.94 0.75
CA LYS A 181 7.45 3.56 -0.25
C LYS A 181 6.56 4.75 -0.62
N ASN A 182 6.04 5.47 0.38
CA ASN A 182 5.14 6.60 0.16
C ASN A 182 5.90 7.84 -0.34
N LEU A 183 7.09 8.09 0.20
CA LEU A 183 7.92 9.24 -0.20
C LEU A 183 8.41 9.14 -1.65
N ILE A 184 8.76 7.93 -2.11
CA ILE A 184 9.15 7.65 -3.49
C ILE A 184 7.98 7.90 -4.44
N GLU A 185 6.77 7.48 -4.06
CA GLU A 185 5.55 7.72 -4.83
C GLU A 185 5.29 9.22 -5.04
N ASN A 186 5.46 10.03 -3.99
CA ASN A 186 5.31 11.48 -4.07
C ASN A 186 6.33 12.10 -5.03
N VAL A 187 7.61 11.77 -4.91
CA VAL A 187 8.67 12.36 -5.76
C VAL A 187 8.50 12.02 -7.23
N LEU A 188 8.08 10.79 -7.54
CA LEU A 188 7.82 10.37 -8.91
C LEU A 188 6.55 11.05 -9.46
N SER A 189 5.52 11.21 -8.64
CA SER A 189 4.28 11.90 -9.03
C SER A 189 4.48 13.39 -9.29
N ASP A 190 5.32 14.05 -8.47
CA ASP A 190 5.70 15.46 -8.62
C ASP A 190 6.67 15.70 -9.80
N LYS A 191 7.16 14.63 -10.42
CA LYS A 191 8.11 14.66 -11.56
C LYS A 191 9.38 15.48 -11.29
N SER A 192 9.84 15.46 -10.04
CA SER A 192 11.11 16.11 -9.68
C SER A 192 12.27 15.25 -10.19
N GLU A 193 12.78 15.54 -11.38
CA GLU A 193 13.89 14.78 -12.00
C GLU A 193 15.10 14.68 -11.07
N ALA A 194 15.49 15.80 -10.45
CA ALA A 194 16.56 15.82 -9.46
C ALA A 194 16.24 14.95 -8.23
N GLY A 195 14.98 14.97 -7.78
CA GLY A 195 14.49 14.10 -6.71
C GLY A 195 14.63 12.64 -7.08
N VAL A 196 14.13 12.22 -8.24
CA VAL A 196 14.19 10.85 -8.74
C VAL A 196 15.63 10.36 -8.84
N ILE A 197 16.54 11.16 -9.39
CA ILE A 197 17.96 10.83 -9.48
C ILE A 197 18.57 10.60 -8.09
N ASN A 198 18.24 11.45 -7.11
CA ASN A 198 18.74 11.30 -5.74
C ASN A 198 18.21 10.03 -5.07
N VAL A 199 16.92 9.73 -5.25
CA VAL A 199 16.29 8.50 -4.74
C VAL A 199 16.91 7.25 -5.38
N ILE A 200 17.15 7.25 -6.70
CA ILE A 200 17.82 6.15 -7.38
C ILE A 200 19.22 5.97 -6.80
N ARG A 201 20.05 7.02 -6.78
CA ARG A 201 21.42 6.95 -6.23
C ARG A 201 21.46 6.42 -4.80
N PHE A 202 20.52 6.84 -3.95
CA PHE A 202 20.38 6.30 -2.60
C PHE A 202 20.03 4.80 -2.62
N SER A 203 19.05 4.40 -3.43
CA SER A 203 18.64 3.01 -3.57
C SER A 203 19.80 2.13 -4.09
N GLU A 204 20.63 2.65 -5.00
CA GLU A 204 21.83 1.98 -5.49
C GLU A 204 22.89 1.78 -4.40
N ARG A 205 23.04 2.74 -3.47
CA ARG A 205 23.90 2.56 -2.28
C ARG A 205 23.35 1.45 -1.38
N LEU A 206 22.05 1.44 -1.12
CA LEU A 206 21.42 0.38 -0.31
C LEU A 206 21.58 -1.02 -0.92
N VAL A 207 21.48 -1.14 -2.25
CA VAL A 207 21.76 -2.40 -2.94
C VAL A 207 23.21 -2.83 -2.78
N ARG A 208 24.16 -1.92 -2.96
CA ARG A 208 25.60 -2.23 -2.87
C ARG A 208 26.04 -2.59 -1.45
N GLU A 209 25.54 -1.88 -0.44
CA GLU A 209 25.98 -2.05 0.95
C GLU A 209 25.19 -3.10 1.72
N TYR A 210 23.90 -3.25 1.42
CA TYR A 210 23.00 -4.10 2.20
C TYR A 210 22.28 -5.16 1.38
N ASN A 211 22.50 -5.22 0.06
CA ASN A 211 21.77 -6.10 -0.86
C ASN A 211 20.24 -5.89 -0.81
N GLU A 212 19.82 -4.64 -0.56
CA GLU A 212 18.42 -4.26 -0.34
C GLU A 212 17.81 -3.62 -1.59
N TYR A 213 16.96 -4.37 -2.30
CA TYR A 213 16.33 -3.93 -3.56
C TYR A 213 14.94 -3.33 -3.37
N TYR A 214 14.42 -3.30 -2.14
CA TYR A 214 13.04 -2.84 -1.90
C TYR A 214 12.75 -1.44 -2.47
N PRO A 215 13.59 -0.41 -2.24
CA PRO A 215 13.36 0.91 -2.81
C PRO A 215 13.42 0.93 -4.34
N LEU A 216 14.38 0.22 -4.96
CA LEU A 216 14.42 0.07 -6.42
C LEU A 216 13.17 -0.61 -6.98
N GLY A 217 12.63 -1.61 -6.27
CA GLY A 217 11.39 -2.27 -6.64
C GLY A 217 10.18 -1.34 -6.60
N CYS A 218 10.13 -0.41 -5.64
CA CYS A 218 9.11 0.64 -5.58
C CYS A 218 9.24 1.61 -6.77
N ILE A 219 10.45 2.09 -7.05
CA ILE A 219 10.72 2.98 -8.20
C ILE A 219 10.32 2.28 -9.50
N TRP A 220 10.75 1.03 -9.69
CA TRP A 220 10.38 0.23 -10.86
C TRP A 220 8.86 0.15 -11.02
N GLN A 221 8.12 -0.20 -9.97
CA GLN A 221 6.66 -0.37 -10.04
C GLN A 221 5.97 0.93 -10.46
N ILE A 222 6.34 2.06 -9.86
CA ILE A 222 5.74 3.36 -10.13
C ILE A 222 6.09 3.81 -11.56
N CYS A 223 7.35 3.68 -11.96
CA CYS A 223 7.81 4.04 -13.29
C CYS A 223 7.19 3.16 -14.38
N PHE A 224 7.04 1.86 -14.13
CA PHE A 224 6.43 0.92 -15.08
C PHE A 224 4.95 1.19 -15.31
N LEU A 225 4.21 1.56 -14.25
CA LEU A 225 2.79 1.93 -14.32
C LEU A 225 2.57 3.38 -14.79
N SER A 226 3.63 4.17 -14.92
CA SER A 226 3.52 5.56 -15.36
C SER A 226 3.00 5.64 -16.80
N PRO A 227 2.14 6.62 -17.12
CA PRO A 227 1.73 6.89 -18.50
C PRO A 227 2.86 7.53 -19.33
N TRP A 228 3.97 7.97 -18.71
CA TRP A 228 5.06 8.66 -19.39
C TRP A 228 6.09 7.68 -19.93
N PHE A 229 6.43 7.82 -21.21
CA PHE A 229 7.40 6.94 -21.88
C PHE A 229 8.79 6.98 -21.20
N THR A 230 9.23 8.15 -20.75
CA THR A 230 10.52 8.33 -20.05
C THR A 230 10.62 7.49 -18.79
N ASP A 231 9.54 7.44 -18.01
CA ASP A 231 9.47 6.68 -16.76
C ASP A 231 9.45 5.18 -17.07
N GLN A 232 8.65 4.77 -18.07
CA GLN A 232 8.63 3.38 -18.52
C GLN A 232 10.01 2.93 -19.00
N GLN A 233 10.73 3.75 -19.77
CA GLN A 233 12.10 3.44 -20.19
C GLN A 233 13.04 3.31 -18.98
N MET A 234 12.95 4.22 -18.02
CA MET A 234 13.71 4.14 -16.77
C MET A 234 13.45 2.83 -16.01
N SER A 235 12.20 2.34 -15.99
CA SER A 235 11.87 1.06 -15.37
C SER A 235 12.56 -0.13 -16.05
N LEU A 236 12.70 -0.08 -17.39
CA LEU A 236 13.40 -1.11 -18.15
C LEU A 236 14.92 -1.03 -17.92
N ASP A 237 15.49 0.17 -17.95
CA ASP A 237 16.92 0.41 -17.71
C ASP A 237 17.34 -0.08 -16.31
N LEU A 238 16.47 0.09 -15.30
CA LEU A 238 16.69 -0.42 -13.95
C LEU A 238 16.83 -1.95 -13.92
N LEU A 239 16.04 -2.68 -14.70
CA LEU A 239 16.13 -4.15 -14.76
C LEU A 239 17.36 -4.64 -15.51
N GLU A 240 17.78 -3.91 -16.54
CA GLU A 240 19.01 -4.21 -17.27
C GLU A 240 20.24 -3.97 -16.39
N LYS A 241 20.23 -2.87 -15.63
CA LYS A 241 21.32 -2.52 -14.70
C LYS A 241 21.37 -3.43 -13.47
N TYR A 242 20.23 -3.90 -12.98
CA TYR A 242 20.12 -4.70 -11.77
C TYR A 242 19.37 -6.03 -12.02
N PRO A 243 20.03 -7.08 -12.55
CA PRO A 243 19.37 -8.35 -12.87
C PRO A 243 18.69 -9.03 -11.66
N ASN A 244 19.22 -8.83 -10.45
CA ASN A 244 18.61 -9.36 -9.22
C ASN A 244 17.29 -8.67 -8.85
N LEU A 245 17.01 -7.46 -9.37
CA LEU A 245 15.74 -6.78 -9.18
C LEU A 245 14.57 -7.61 -9.70
N CYS A 246 14.78 -8.44 -10.73
CA CYS A 246 13.78 -9.38 -11.24
C CYS A 246 13.19 -10.29 -10.15
N LYS A 247 14.00 -10.71 -9.16
CA LYS A 247 13.51 -11.54 -8.04
C LYS A 247 12.52 -10.79 -7.13
N PHE A 248 12.67 -9.47 -7.05
CA PHE A 248 11.83 -8.61 -6.20
C PHE A 248 10.55 -8.15 -6.91
N ILE A 249 10.61 -7.92 -8.24
CA ILE A 249 9.43 -7.49 -9.00
C ILE A 249 8.38 -8.61 -9.13
N ILE A 250 8.75 -9.88 -9.00
CA ILE A 250 7.82 -11.02 -9.07
C ILE A 250 6.63 -10.82 -8.11
N ASN A 251 6.92 -10.40 -6.88
CA ASN A 251 5.90 -10.15 -5.86
C ASN A 251 5.04 -8.91 -6.15
N ARG A 252 5.42 -8.09 -7.14
CA ARG A 252 4.67 -6.91 -7.59
C ARG A 252 3.82 -7.18 -8.83
N ILE A 253 4.07 -8.27 -9.58
CA ILE A 253 3.33 -8.63 -10.79
C ILE A 253 1.81 -8.65 -10.55
N PRO A 254 1.27 -9.31 -9.51
CA PRO A 254 -0.18 -9.35 -9.31
C PRO A 254 -0.78 -7.95 -9.12
N TYR A 255 -0.08 -7.06 -8.41
CA TYR A 255 -0.51 -5.68 -8.22
C TYR A 255 -0.52 -4.91 -9.54
N VAL A 256 0.56 -5.00 -10.33
CA VAL A 256 0.67 -4.35 -11.65
C VAL A 256 -0.45 -4.80 -12.58
N VAL A 257 -0.73 -6.10 -12.64
CA VAL A 257 -1.81 -6.67 -13.46
C VAL A 257 -3.17 -6.18 -13.00
N ASN A 258 -3.46 -6.28 -11.70
CA ASN A 258 -4.75 -5.87 -11.15
C ASN A 258 -5.02 -4.38 -11.35
N MET A 259 -4.03 -3.52 -11.09
CA MET A 259 -4.17 -2.07 -11.30
C MET A 259 -4.34 -1.71 -12.78
N SER A 260 -3.58 -2.34 -13.67
CA SER A 260 -3.70 -2.08 -15.11
C SER A 260 -5.07 -2.50 -15.65
N LEU A 261 -5.54 -3.70 -15.29
CA LEU A 261 -6.85 -4.20 -15.69
C LEU A 261 -8.01 -3.40 -15.09
N PHE A 262 -7.90 -2.98 -13.83
CA PHE A 262 -8.90 -2.13 -13.18
C PHE A 262 -9.06 -0.80 -13.90
N ASN A 263 -7.96 -0.22 -14.39
CA ASN A 263 -7.94 1.02 -15.16
C ASN A 263 -8.19 0.84 -16.67
N HIS A 264 -8.56 -0.37 -17.12
CA HIS A 264 -8.74 -0.73 -18.54
C HIS A 264 -7.49 -0.51 -19.43
N GLN A 265 -6.30 -0.52 -18.83
CA GLN A 265 -5.03 -0.33 -19.52
C GLN A 265 -4.41 -1.69 -19.86
N LEU A 266 -4.44 -2.06 -21.14
CA LEU A 266 -3.88 -3.32 -21.64
C LEU A 266 -2.39 -3.21 -21.99
N GLU A 267 -1.93 -2.01 -22.34
CA GLU A 267 -0.54 -1.78 -22.76
C GLU A 267 0.50 -2.19 -21.70
N PRO A 268 0.35 -1.85 -20.40
CA PRO A 268 1.29 -2.32 -19.37
C PRO A 268 1.34 -3.84 -19.24
N ILE A 269 0.24 -4.53 -19.54
CA ILE A 269 0.14 -6.00 -19.44
C ILE A 269 0.90 -6.66 -20.58
N TYR A 270 0.78 -6.12 -21.80
CA TYR A 270 1.57 -6.60 -22.94
C TYR A 270 3.06 -6.35 -22.73
N LYS A 271 3.43 -5.14 -22.26
CA LYS A 271 4.81 -4.83 -21.87
C LYS A 271 5.34 -5.75 -20.77
N LEU A 272 4.50 -6.05 -19.77
CA LEU A 272 4.87 -6.99 -18.70
C LEU A 272 5.09 -8.39 -19.25
N THR A 273 4.25 -8.83 -20.19
CA THR A 273 4.38 -10.13 -20.87
C THR A 273 5.72 -10.22 -21.62
N GLU A 274 6.06 -9.19 -22.41
CA GLU A 274 7.34 -9.08 -23.11
C GLU A 274 8.53 -9.09 -22.14
N LEU A 275 8.42 -8.36 -21.03
CA LEU A 275 9.44 -8.30 -19.98
C LEU A 275 9.67 -9.67 -19.34
N LEU A 276 8.59 -10.38 -18.99
CA LEU A 276 8.68 -11.72 -18.40
C LEU A 276 9.32 -12.73 -19.36
N LEU A 277 9.05 -12.61 -20.66
CA LEU A 277 9.70 -13.41 -21.69
C LEU A 277 11.19 -13.05 -21.84
N LYS A 278 11.53 -11.76 -21.92
CA LYS A 278 12.91 -11.26 -22.06
C LYS A 278 13.84 -11.72 -20.93
N HIS A 279 13.33 -11.75 -19.70
CA HIS A 279 14.10 -12.11 -18.51
C HIS A 279 13.93 -13.57 -18.05
N ASN A 280 13.43 -14.47 -18.92
CA ASN A 280 13.23 -15.90 -18.63
C ASN A 280 12.33 -16.18 -17.40
N MET A 281 11.38 -15.31 -17.09
CA MET A 281 10.44 -15.44 -15.97
C MET A 281 9.12 -16.11 -16.39
N LYS A 282 9.20 -17.12 -17.27
CA LYS A 282 8.02 -17.78 -17.88
C LYS A 282 7.05 -18.37 -16.85
N MET A 283 7.55 -18.81 -15.69
CA MET A 283 6.73 -19.37 -14.62
C MET A 283 5.65 -18.42 -14.07
N HIS A 284 5.80 -17.10 -14.26
CA HIS A 284 4.81 -16.12 -13.79
C HIS A 284 3.82 -15.70 -14.87
N LEU A 285 4.08 -15.99 -16.15
CA LEU A 285 3.19 -15.68 -17.27
C LEU A 285 1.78 -16.28 -17.12
N PRO A 286 1.58 -17.53 -16.66
CA PRO A 286 0.24 -18.09 -16.53
C PRO A 286 -0.69 -17.21 -15.68
N SER A 287 -0.19 -16.65 -14.58
CA SER A 287 -0.98 -15.77 -13.71
C SER A 287 -1.44 -14.48 -14.41
N VAL A 288 -0.56 -13.88 -15.22
CA VAL A 288 -0.85 -12.67 -16.01
C VAL A 288 -1.89 -12.98 -17.09
N ILE A 289 -1.70 -14.10 -17.80
CA ILE A 289 -2.58 -14.51 -18.90
C ILE A 289 -3.98 -14.88 -18.38
N VAL A 290 -4.08 -15.61 -17.26
CA VAL A 290 -5.38 -15.94 -16.66
C VAL A 290 -6.15 -14.67 -16.28
N ALA A 291 -5.49 -13.70 -15.66
CA ALA A 291 -6.12 -12.42 -15.32
C ALA A 291 -6.59 -11.65 -16.57
N LEU A 292 -5.81 -11.70 -17.65
CA LEU A 292 -6.17 -11.08 -18.93
C LEU A 292 -7.37 -11.77 -19.61
N ILE A 293 -7.42 -13.11 -19.55
CA ILE A 293 -8.57 -13.88 -20.05
C ILE A 293 -9.82 -13.54 -19.23
N ASP A 294 -9.71 -13.51 -17.90
CA ASP A 294 -10.82 -13.15 -17.00
C ASP A 294 -11.37 -11.76 -17.30
N TYR A 295 -10.49 -10.81 -17.58
CA TYR A 295 -10.87 -9.49 -18.03
C TYR A 295 -11.68 -9.54 -19.33
N PHE A 296 -11.20 -10.22 -20.38
CA PHE A 296 -11.94 -10.29 -21.65
C PHE A 296 -13.25 -11.07 -21.56
N ILE A 297 -13.31 -12.09 -20.71
CA ILE A 297 -14.55 -12.82 -20.38
C ILE A 297 -15.58 -11.87 -19.77
N LYS A 298 -15.16 -11.03 -18.80
CA LYS A 298 -16.03 -10.04 -18.17
C LYS A 298 -16.63 -9.04 -19.19
N PHE A 299 -15.90 -8.75 -20.26
CA PHE A 299 -16.35 -7.88 -21.36
C PHE A 299 -16.95 -8.64 -22.57
N ASN A 300 -17.18 -9.96 -22.44
CA ASN A 300 -17.73 -10.82 -23.48
C ASN A 300 -16.94 -10.84 -24.82
N ASP A 301 -15.62 -10.59 -24.77
CA ASP A 301 -14.74 -10.64 -25.94
C ASP A 301 -14.10 -12.03 -26.11
N LEU A 302 -14.90 -12.99 -26.59
CA LEU A 302 -14.46 -14.37 -26.80
C LEU A 302 -13.46 -14.52 -27.95
N ARG A 303 -13.40 -13.54 -28.86
CA ARG A 303 -12.43 -13.56 -29.94
C ARG A 303 -11.03 -13.37 -29.37
N ARG A 304 -10.82 -12.37 -28.52
CA ARG A 304 -9.53 -12.12 -27.88
C ARG A 304 -9.11 -13.25 -26.96
N CYS A 305 -10.05 -13.86 -26.23
CA CYS A 305 -9.76 -15.06 -25.44
C CYS A 305 -9.18 -16.20 -26.30
N LYS A 306 -9.78 -16.46 -27.48
CA LYS A 306 -9.27 -17.49 -28.40
C LYS A 306 -7.88 -17.15 -28.95
N GLU A 307 -7.63 -15.88 -29.26
CA GLU A 307 -6.32 -15.42 -29.73
C GLU A 307 -5.24 -15.61 -28.66
N ILE A 308 -5.54 -15.27 -27.40
CA ILE A 308 -4.63 -15.45 -26.25
C ILE A 308 -4.35 -16.93 -26.00
N ILE A 309 -5.37 -17.80 -26.02
CA ILE A 309 -5.19 -19.25 -25.84
C ILE A 309 -4.35 -19.86 -26.96
N LYS A 310 -4.58 -19.44 -28.22
CA LYS A 310 -3.73 -19.87 -29.34
C LYS A 310 -2.28 -19.41 -29.15
N TRP A 311 -2.09 -18.20 -28.64
CA TRP A 311 -0.77 -17.65 -28.35
C TRP A 311 -0.06 -18.42 -27.22
N THR A 312 -0.75 -18.82 -26.15
CA THR A 312 -0.13 -19.61 -25.08
C THR A 312 0.29 -21.00 -25.54
N VAL A 313 -0.53 -21.67 -26.34
CA VAL A 313 -0.18 -22.97 -26.96
C VAL A 313 1.04 -22.81 -27.87
N LYS A 314 1.13 -21.73 -28.65
CA LYS A 314 2.28 -21.46 -29.52
C LYS A 314 3.57 -21.21 -28.74
N ASN A 315 3.49 -20.61 -27.55
CA ASN A 315 4.66 -20.23 -26.74
C ASN A 315 4.99 -21.22 -25.62
N ASP A 316 4.32 -22.38 -25.59
CA ASP A 316 4.53 -23.45 -24.60
C ASP A 316 4.34 -22.94 -23.15
N ILE A 317 3.23 -22.22 -22.93
CA ILE A 317 2.86 -21.69 -21.61
C ILE A 317 1.76 -22.57 -21.03
N ASP A 318 2.09 -23.28 -19.95
CA ASP A 318 1.15 -24.11 -19.20
C ASP A 318 0.14 -23.24 -18.44
N LEU A 319 -1.10 -23.25 -18.91
CA LEU A 319 -2.21 -22.60 -18.22
C LEU A 319 -2.91 -23.57 -17.28
N PRO A 320 -3.36 -23.14 -16.09
CA PRO A 320 -4.20 -23.95 -15.21
C PRO A 320 -5.52 -24.33 -15.92
N THR A 321 -5.58 -25.57 -16.42
CA THR A 321 -6.67 -26.07 -17.29
C THR A 321 -8.02 -26.11 -16.59
N VAL A 322 -8.04 -26.32 -15.27
CA VAL A 322 -9.27 -26.36 -14.46
C VAL A 322 -10.00 -25.01 -14.50
N LEU A 323 -9.27 -23.91 -14.27
CA LEU A 323 -9.83 -22.56 -14.27
C LEU A 323 -10.32 -22.11 -15.64
N LEU A 324 -9.62 -22.51 -16.70
CA LEU A 324 -10.01 -22.16 -18.08
C LEU A 324 -11.25 -22.93 -18.54
N ASN A 325 -11.33 -24.23 -18.23
CA ASN A 325 -12.42 -25.08 -18.68
C ASN A 325 -13.74 -24.70 -18.02
N ASP A 326 -13.79 -24.48 -16.71
CA ASP A 326 -15.03 -24.10 -16.02
C ASP A 326 -15.54 -22.73 -16.49
N LYS A 327 -14.64 -21.76 -16.68
CA LYS A 327 -15.00 -20.41 -17.14
C LYS A 327 -15.45 -20.38 -18.59
N LEU A 328 -14.76 -21.10 -19.48
CA LEU A 328 -15.18 -21.21 -20.88
C LEU A 328 -16.50 -21.98 -21.01
N MET A 329 -16.66 -23.08 -20.28
CA MET A 329 -17.91 -23.87 -20.29
C MET A 329 -19.09 -23.04 -19.81
N ASN A 330 -18.95 -22.23 -18.76
CA ASN A 330 -20.02 -21.33 -18.32
C ASN A 330 -20.44 -20.30 -19.40
N ILE A 331 -19.49 -19.80 -20.20
CA ILE A 331 -19.81 -18.87 -21.29
C ILE A 331 -20.46 -19.58 -22.48
N PHE A 332 -19.95 -20.75 -22.88
CA PHE A 332 -20.54 -21.54 -23.96
C PHE A 332 -21.95 -22.03 -23.59
N LEU A 333 -22.19 -22.39 -22.33
CA LEU A 333 -23.52 -22.74 -21.82
C LEU A 333 -24.44 -21.52 -21.81
N ASN A 334 -23.99 -20.34 -21.37
CA ASN A 334 -24.79 -19.12 -21.37
C ASN A 334 -25.11 -18.58 -22.79
N GLU A 335 -24.18 -18.69 -23.74
CA GLU A 335 -24.46 -18.38 -25.15
C GLU A 335 -25.53 -19.30 -25.73
N ALA A 336 -25.54 -20.59 -25.37
CA ALA A 336 -26.55 -21.53 -25.83
C ALA A 336 -27.93 -21.21 -25.26
N THR A 337 -28.01 -20.70 -24.03
CA THR A 337 -29.25 -20.24 -23.39
C THR A 337 -29.78 -18.98 -24.06
N ILE A 338 -28.91 -17.98 -24.31
CA ILE A 338 -29.28 -16.74 -25.01
C ILE A 338 -29.70 -17.02 -26.47
N LYS A 339 -28.98 -17.90 -27.19
CA LYS A 339 -29.36 -18.32 -28.55
C LYS A 339 -30.68 -19.10 -28.59
N LYS A 340 -31.01 -19.87 -27.54
CA LYS A 340 -32.31 -20.55 -27.41
C LYS A 340 -33.46 -19.58 -27.11
N GLU A 341 -33.22 -18.52 -26.34
CA GLU A 341 -34.22 -17.47 -26.08
C GLU A 341 -34.49 -16.60 -27.32
N ILE A 342 -33.45 -16.24 -28.07
CA ILE A 342 -33.59 -15.50 -29.33
C ILE A 342 -34.32 -16.34 -30.39
N LYS A 343 -34.04 -17.66 -30.50
CA LYS A 343 -34.81 -18.57 -31.37
C LYS A 343 -36.26 -18.74 -30.92
N LYS A 344 -36.55 -18.76 -29.62
CA LYS A 344 -37.94 -18.82 -29.10
C LYS A 344 -38.71 -17.52 -29.39
N GLN A 345 -38.06 -16.37 -29.42
CA GLN A 345 -38.68 -15.09 -29.78
C GLN A 345 -38.86 -14.92 -31.30
N SER A 346 -37.94 -15.44 -32.13
CA SER A 346 -38.09 -15.37 -33.60
C SER A 346 -39.17 -16.31 -34.16
N ILE A 347 -39.53 -17.39 -33.45
CA ILE A 347 -40.62 -18.31 -33.83
C ILE A 347 -42.02 -17.74 -33.49
N LYS A 348 -42.10 -16.65 -32.70
CA LYS A 348 -43.37 -15.97 -32.38
C LYS A 348 -43.75 -14.83 -33.35
N LYS A 349 -43.13 -14.73 -34.52
CA LYS A 349 -43.54 -13.77 -35.56
C LYS A 349 -44.34 -14.46 -36.66
N TYR A 350 -45.63 -14.12 -36.67
CA TYR A 350 -46.67 -14.30 -37.69
C TYR A 350 -47.27 -15.71 -37.85
N LYS A 351 -48.43 -15.89 -37.22
CA LYS A 351 -49.58 -16.51 -37.89
C LYS A 351 -50.64 -15.40 -38.05
N PHE A 352 -51.01 -15.13 -39.29
CA PHE A 352 -52.19 -14.34 -39.65
C PHE A 352 -53.46 -15.04 -39.20
#